data_AF-A0A9W4T4J8-F1
#
_entry.id   AF-A0A9W4T4J8-F1
#
_cell.length_a   1.000
_cell.length_b   1.000
_cell.length_c   1.000
_cell.angle_alpha   90.00
_cell.angle_beta   90.00
_cell.angle_gamma   90.00
#
_symmetry.space_group_name_H-M   'P 1'
#
loop_
_entity.id
_entity.type
_entity.pdbx_description
1 polymer ?
#
loop_
_entity_poly.entity_id
_entity_poly.type
_entity_poly.pdbx_seq_one_letter_code
_entity_poly.pdbx_strand_id
1 'polypeptide(L)'
;MPIFDLKTDDQIKEFMQDERKNHNKPYVELSRRIPKYSPKQICHRWNYKLNPRLTDGPFTQEEKEFIYKWGKNNKNFFGEIKWSHCQRAMEKKFNKFRAVNRILGMWLTHFKRRERRVKTYNFPGTSVIDFSNVYNHPHVKQPDTSTTTIVSNVPLLRFRPPRLPTLIPNFQPEMNLPKMMPLF
;
A
#
# COMPACT_ATOMS: atom_id res chain seq x y z
N MET A 1 -11.06 16.11 -7.18
CA MET A 1 -10.08 15.69 -8.21
C MET A 1 -9.94 16.82 -9.21
N PRO A 2 -8.71 17.23 -9.60
CA PRO A 2 -8.54 18.25 -10.63
C PRO A 2 -9.20 17.78 -11.93
N ILE A 3 -9.93 18.67 -12.58
CA ILE A 3 -10.46 18.41 -13.91
C ILE A 3 -9.28 18.60 -14.88
N PHE A 4 -8.94 17.53 -15.59
CA PHE A 4 -7.92 17.53 -16.63
C PHE A 4 -8.60 17.82 -17.96
N ASP A 5 -8.03 18.78 -18.70
CA ASP A 5 -8.51 19.16 -20.02
C ASP A 5 -8.02 18.14 -21.07
N LEU A 6 -8.78 17.92 -22.15
CA LEU A 6 -8.43 16.95 -23.20
C LEU A 6 -7.05 17.24 -23.80
N LYS A 7 -6.76 18.53 -24.06
CA LYS A 7 -5.46 18.99 -24.56
C LYS A 7 -4.31 18.59 -23.63
N THR A 8 -4.51 18.69 -22.30
CA THR A 8 -3.50 18.26 -21.32
C THR A 8 -3.32 16.74 -21.35
N ASP A 9 -4.41 15.98 -21.44
CA ASP A 9 -4.33 14.52 -21.52
C ASP A 9 -3.53 14.07 -22.74
N ASP A 10 -3.72 14.72 -23.89
CA ASP A 10 -3.00 14.37 -25.11
C ASP A 10 -1.51 14.74 -25.03
N GLN A 11 -1.16 15.89 -24.45
CA GLN A 11 0.23 16.23 -24.15
C GLN A 11 0.90 15.21 -23.23
N ILE A 12 0.19 14.71 -22.21
CA ILE A 12 0.71 13.68 -21.30
C ILE A 12 0.92 12.36 -22.06
N LYS A 13 -0.03 11.95 -22.91
CA LYS A 13 0.09 10.71 -23.69
C LYS A 13 1.26 10.75 -24.65
N GLU A 14 1.34 11.81 -25.46
CA GLU A 14 2.40 11.99 -26.46
C GLU A 14 3.77 11.90 -25.80
N PHE A 15 3.98 12.64 -24.71
CA PHE A 15 5.23 12.63 -23.97
C PHE A 15 5.56 11.27 -23.34
N MET A 16 4.58 10.59 -22.76
CA MET A 16 4.80 9.30 -22.08
C MET A 16 5.02 8.13 -23.04
N GLN A 17 4.57 8.26 -24.29
CA GLN A 17 4.69 7.25 -25.33
C GLN A 17 5.88 7.50 -26.27
N ASP A 18 6.61 8.61 -26.10
CA ASP A 18 7.80 8.91 -26.89
C ASP A 18 8.96 7.96 -26.51
N GLU A 19 8.99 6.78 -27.15
CA GLU A 19 10.01 5.74 -26.90
C GLU A 19 11.44 6.18 -27.22
N ARG A 20 11.61 7.28 -27.97
CA ARG A 20 12.93 7.84 -28.28
C ARG A 20 13.57 8.53 -27.08
N LYS A 21 12.77 8.88 -26.05
CA LYS A 21 13.22 9.59 -24.87
C LYS A 21 13.05 8.72 -23.62
N ASN A 22 14.18 8.27 -23.08
CA ASN A 22 14.16 7.61 -21.78
C ASN A 22 14.08 8.67 -20.65
N HIS A 23 12.84 9.09 -20.34
CA HIS A 23 12.60 10.09 -19.31
C HIS A 23 12.86 9.50 -17.91
N ASN A 24 13.95 9.93 -17.26
CA ASN A 24 14.28 9.51 -15.88
C ASN A 24 13.22 10.01 -14.85
N LYS A 25 12.68 11.22 -15.05
CA LYS A 25 11.67 11.84 -14.16
C LYS A 25 10.50 12.43 -14.96
N PRO A 26 9.70 11.59 -15.64
CA PRO A 26 8.75 12.05 -16.65
C PRO A 26 7.68 12.99 -16.08
N TYR A 27 7.20 12.71 -14.86
CA TYR A 27 6.17 13.52 -14.21
C TYR A 27 6.66 14.92 -13.80
N VAL A 28 7.92 15.05 -13.42
CA VAL A 28 8.53 16.34 -13.03
C VAL A 28 8.79 17.19 -14.27
N GLU A 29 9.20 16.56 -15.37
CA GLU A 29 9.37 17.25 -16.64
C GLU A 29 8.02 17.73 -17.19
N LEU A 30 7.00 16.87 -17.16
CA LEU A 30 5.65 17.23 -17.56
C LEU A 30 5.06 18.36 -16.72
N SER A 31 5.30 18.39 -15.40
CA SER A 31 4.80 19.50 -14.58
C SER A 31 5.46 20.83 -14.92
N ARG A 32 6.69 20.84 -15.46
CA ARG A 32 7.34 22.07 -15.95
C ARG A 32 6.71 22.53 -17.27
N ARG A 33 6.33 21.59 -18.13
CA ARG A 33 5.64 21.87 -19.41
C ARG A 33 4.18 22.29 -19.20
N ILE A 34 3.53 21.75 -18.18
CA ILE A 34 2.12 21.97 -17.86
C ILE A 34 2.02 22.43 -16.40
N PRO A 35 2.43 23.68 -16.09
CA PRO A 35 2.57 24.18 -14.71
C PRO A 35 1.26 24.22 -13.92
N LYS A 36 0.12 24.07 -14.59
CA LYS A 36 -1.22 23.92 -13.99
C LYS A 36 -1.34 22.69 -13.08
N TYR A 37 -0.55 21.62 -13.33
CA TYR A 37 -0.65 20.37 -12.59
C TYR A 37 0.67 19.96 -11.94
N SER A 38 0.60 19.55 -10.69
CA SER A 38 1.74 18.99 -9.96
C SER A 38 2.16 17.62 -10.53
N PRO A 39 3.44 17.21 -10.35
CA PRO A 39 3.91 15.89 -10.77
C PRO A 39 3.02 14.74 -10.24
N LYS A 40 2.53 14.88 -9.01
CA LYS A 40 1.67 13.87 -8.36
C LYS A 40 0.32 13.73 -9.07
N GLN A 41 -0.29 14.85 -9.47
CA GLN A 41 -1.55 14.83 -10.21
C GLN A 41 -1.38 14.19 -11.58
N ILE A 42 -0.29 14.50 -12.28
CA ILE A 42 0.05 13.93 -13.60
C ILE A 42 0.31 12.42 -13.47
N CYS A 43 1.07 12.00 -12.45
CA CYS A 43 1.31 10.59 -12.13
C CYS A 43 0.02 9.83 -11.86
N HIS A 44 -0.88 10.41 -11.07
CA HIS A 44 -2.20 9.85 -10.84
C HIS A 44 -2.99 9.75 -12.16
N ARG A 45 -3.03 10.82 -12.96
CA ARG A 45 -3.78 10.84 -14.24
C ARG A 45 -3.29 9.76 -15.20
N TRP A 46 -1.97 9.58 -15.33
CA TRP A 46 -1.36 8.55 -16.16
C TRP A 46 -1.72 7.13 -15.68
N ASN A 47 -1.39 6.81 -14.42
CA ASN A 47 -1.49 5.44 -13.89
C ASN A 47 -2.93 4.93 -13.72
N TYR A 48 -3.93 5.82 -13.70
CA TYR A 48 -5.33 5.44 -13.50
C TYR A 48 -6.23 5.65 -14.70
N LYS A 49 -5.80 6.40 -15.73
CA LYS A 49 -6.68 6.73 -16.85
C LYS A 49 -6.01 6.79 -18.23
N LEU A 50 -4.82 7.35 -18.34
CA LEU A 50 -4.24 7.63 -19.68
C LEU A 50 -3.28 6.57 -20.19
N ASN A 51 -2.72 5.73 -19.31
CA ASN A 51 -1.79 4.70 -19.73
C ASN A 51 -2.51 3.69 -20.66
N PRO A 52 -2.08 3.54 -21.93
CA PRO A 52 -2.77 2.72 -22.92
C PRO A 52 -2.75 1.22 -22.59
N ARG A 53 -1.84 0.77 -21.71
CA ARG A 53 -1.82 -0.61 -21.23
C ARG A 53 -3.02 -0.91 -20.32
N LEU A 54 -3.64 0.11 -19.73
CA LEU A 54 -4.75 -0.07 -18.81
C LEU A 54 -5.93 -0.72 -19.51
N THR A 55 -6.36 -1.87 -19.01
CA THR A 55 -7.57 -2.51 -19.48
C THR A 55 -8.77 -1.96 -18.73
N ASP A 56 -9.66 -1.28 -19.46
CA ASP A 56 -10.93 -0.78 -18.95
C ASP A 56 -12.02 -1.86 -18.89
N GLY A 57 -13.16 -1.51 -18.29
CA GLY A 57 -14.34 -2.38 -18.19
C GLY A 57 -14.54 -3.05 -16.83
N PRO A 58 -15.63 -3.82 -16.68
CA PRO A 58 -15.94 -4.53 -15.46
C PRO A 58 -14.97 -5.69 -15.22
N PHE A 59 -14.77 -6.04 -13.95
CA PHE A 59 -14.10 -7.29 -13.61
C PHE A 59 -15.05 -8.47 -13.85
N THR A 60 -14.53 -9.49 -14.49
CA THR A 60 -15.14 -10.82 -14.60
C THR A 60 -15.22 -11.49 -13.22
N GLN A 61 -16.03 -12.55 -13.11
CA GLN A 61 -16.19 -13.28 -11.86
C GLN A 61 -14.86 -13.92 -11.40
N GLU A 62 -14.11 -14.50 -12.32
CA GLU A 62 -12.79 -15.10 -12.06
C GLU A 62 -11.77 -14.07 -11.57
N GLU A 63 -11.74 -12.87 -12.17
CA GLU A 63 -10.88 -11.78 -11.71
C GLU A 63 -11.23 -11.36 -10.28
N LYS A 64 -12.53 -11.24 -9.95
CA LYS A 64 -12.98 -10.87 -8.60
C LYS A 64 -12.54 -11.90 -7.56
N GLU A 65 -12.75 -13.18 -7.86
CA GLU A 65 -12.34 -14.28 -6.99
C GLU A 65 -10.83 -14.33 -6.80
N PHE A 66 -10.08 -14.07 -7.87
CA PHE A 66 -8.63 -13.97 -7.81
C PHE A 66 -8.18 -12.84 -6.88
N ILE A 67 -8.67 -11.61 -7.09
CA ILE A 67 -8.34 -10.45 -6.25
C ILE A 67 -8.64 -10.76 -4.78
N TYR A 68 -9.76 -11.42 -4.53
CA TYR A 68 -10.16 -11.78 -3.19
C TYR A 68 -9.24 -12.84 -2.55
N LYS A 69 -8.94 -13.94 -3.24
CA LYS A 69 -7.99 -14.94 -2.72
C LYS A 69 -6.61 -14.32 -2.52
N TRP A 70 -6.18 -13.47 -3.44
CA TRP A 70 -4.90 -12.78 -3.37
C TRP A 70 -4.80 -11.86 -2.14
N GLY A 71 -5.80 -10.99 -1.94
CA GLY A 71 -5.82 -10.05 -0.81
C GLY A 71 -5.85 -10.73 0.56
N LYS A 72 -6.43 -11.95 0.66
CA LYS A 72 -6.37 -12.74 1.89
C LYS A 72 -4.98 -13.29 2.18
N ASN A 73 -4.28 -13.76 1.15
CA ASN A 73 -3.06 -14.55 1.31
C ASN A 73 -1.77 -13.70 1.28
N ASN A 74 -1.86 -12.44 0.87
CA ASN A 74 -0.70 -11.58 0.63
C ASN A 74 -0.66 -10.36 1.57
N LYS A 75 -1.16 -10.51 2.79
CA LYS A 75 -0.95 -9.54 3.85
C LYS A 75 0.49 -9.68 4.36
N ASN A 76 1.18 -8.56 4.55
CA ASN A 76 2.47 -8.56 5.23
C ASN A 76 2.27 -8.77 6.75
N PHE A 77 3.39 -8.82 7.49
CA PHE A 77 3.37 -8.93 8.95
C PHE A 77 2.55 -7.83 9.63
N PHE A 78 2.49 -6.64 9.03
CA PHE A 78 1.70 -5.49 9.51
C PHE A 78 0.23 -5.51 9.06
N GLY A 79 -0.21 -6.55 8.33
CA GLY A 79 -1.57 -6.66 7.81
C GLY A 79 -1.86 -5.86 6.54
N GLU A 80 -0.87 -5.17 5.98
CA GLU A 80 -0.98 -4.37 4.76
C GLU A 80 -0.84 -5.22 3.49
N ILE A 81 -1.52 -4.80 2.42
CA ILE A 81 -1.51 -5.49 1.13
C ILE A 81 -0.88 -4.57 0.09
N LYS A 82 0.20 -5.04 -0.54
CA LYS A 82 0.85 -4.34 -1.67
C LYS A 82 0.09 -4.63 -2.97
N TRP A 83 -0.92 -3.81 -3.28
CA TRP A 83 -1.78 -4.00 -4.46
C TRP A 83 -1.05 -3.92 -5.80
N SER A 84 0.11 -3.27 -5.87
CA SER A 84 0.99 -3.31 -7.05
C SER A 84 1.46 -4.73 -7.40
N HIS A 85 1.68 -5.59 -6.41
CA HIS A 85 1.99 -7.01 -6.65
C HIS A 85 0.77 -7.76 -7.16
N CYS A 86 -0.43 -7.45 -6.65
CA CYS A 86 -1.68 -8.01 -7.15
C CYS A 86 -1.90 -7.64 -8.63
N GLN A 87 -1.65 -6.39 -9.00
CA GLN A 87 -1.73 -5.94 -10.39
C GLN A 87 -0.83 -6.75 -11.33
N ARG A 88 0.45 -6.95 -10.96
CA ARG A 88 1.38 -7.78 -11.75
C ARG A 88 0.93 -9.23 -11.85
N ALA A 89 0.43 -9.80 -10.75
CA ALA A 89 -0.10 -11.16 -10.74
C ALA A 89 -1.37 -11.30 -11.61
N MET A 90 -2.25 -10.28 -11.61
CA MET A 90 -3.40 -10.22 -12.51
C MET A 90 -3.00 -10.13 -13.97
N GLU A 91 -2.04 -9.26 -14.30
CA GLU A 91 -1.52 -9.13 -15.66
C GLU A 91 -0.96 -10.46 -16.17
N LYS A 92 -0.14 -11.14 -15.36
CA LYS A 92 0.41 -12.45 -15.71
C LYS A 92 -0.66 -13.53 -15.92
N LYS A 93 -1.74 -13.50 -15.13
CA LYS A 93 -2.78 -14.54 -15.17
C LYS A 93 -3.83 -14.31 -16.25
N PHE A 94 -4.28 -13.07 -16.43
CA PHE A 94 -5.42 -12.72 -17.28
C PHE A 94 -5.03 -11.91 -18.53
N ASN A 95 -3.75 -11.58 -18.69
CA ASN A 95 -3.25 -10.67 -19.72
C ASN A 95 -3.95 -9.30 -19.72
N LYS A 96 -4.32 -8.82 -18.52
CA LYS A 96 -5.05 -7.56 -18.32
C LYS A 96 -4.36 -6.70 -17.27
N PHE A 97 -3.87 -5.55 -17.68
CA PHE A 97 -3.23 -4.60 -16.77
C PHE A 97 -4.30 -3.70 -16.14
N ARG A 98 -4.91 -4.19 -15.05
CA ARG A 98 -5.95 -3.44 -14.31
C ARG A 98 -5.31 -2.39 -13.43
N ALA A 99 -5.88 -1.18 -13.36
CA ALA A 99 -5.36 -0.13 -12.48
C ALA A 99 -5.43 -0.55 -10.99
N VAL A 100 -4.39 -0.23 -10.20
CA VAL A 100 -4.30 -0.59 -8.77
C VAL A 100 -5.53 -0.13 -7.97
N ASN A 101 -6.01 1.09 -8.20
CA ASN A 101 -7.20 1.62 -7.52
C ASN A 101 -8.48 0.82 -7.84
N ARG A 102 -8.58 0.24 -9.04
CA ARG A 102 -9.70 -0.62 -9.43
C ARG A 102 -9.67 -1.93 -8.66
N ILE A 103 -8.49 -2.53 -8.53
CA ILE A 103 -8.27 -3.77 -7.76
C ILE A 103 -8.62 -3.56 -6.29
N LEU A 104 -8.07 -2.49 -5.70
CA LEU A 104 -8.36 -2.10 -4.32
C LEU A 104 -9.86 -1.84 -4.13
N GLY A 105 -10.49 -1.07 -5.03
CA GLY A 105 -11.92 -0.80 -4.99
C GLY A 105 -12.76 -2.08 -5.02
N MET A 106 -12.40 -3.03 -5.87
CA MET A 106 -13.07 -4.33 -5.96
C MET A 106 -12.96 -5.11 -4.65
N TRP A 107 -11.76 -5.19 -4.07
CA TRP A 107 -11.53 -5.81 -2.76
C TRP A 107 -12.38 -5.15 -1.66
N LEU A 108 -12.39 -3.82 -1.59
CA LEU A 108 -13.18 -3.08 -0.60
C LEU A 108 -14.69 -3.31 -0.77
N THR A 109 -15.21 -3.38 -2.01
CA THR A 109 -16.61 -3.74 -2.25
C THR A 109 -16.91 -5.14 -1.72
N HIS A 110 -16.01 -6.11 -1.94
CA HIS A 110 -16.15 -7.46 -1.40
C HIS A 110 -16.11 -7.49 0.13
N PHE A 111 -15.20 -6.74 0.77
CA PHE A 111 -15.08 -6.68 2.22
C PHE A 111 -16.32 -6.04 2.87
N LYS A 112 -16.76 -4.87 2.36
CA LYS A 112 -17.96 -4.17 2.85
C LYS A 112 -19.24 -5.00 2.71
N ARG A 113 -19.38 -5.78 1.62
CA ARG A 113 -20.53 -6.70 1.46
C ARG A 113 -20.54 -7.79 2.53
N ARG A 114 -19.36 -8.22 3.00
CA ARG A 114 -19.25 -9.26 4.01
C ARG A 114 -19.51 -8.73 5.42
N GLU A 115 -19.04 -7.53 5.74
CA GLU A 115 -19.39 -6.87 7.01
C GLU A 115 -20.90 -6.68 7.16
N ARG A 116 -21.61 -6.28 6.10
CA ARG A 116 -23.09 -6.19 6.15
C ARG A 116 -23.74 -7.54 6.44
N ARG A 117 -23.24 -8.63 5.85
CA ARG A 117 -23.75 -9.98 6.10
C ARG A 117 -23.43 -10.50 7.50
N VAL A 118 -22.33 -10.05 8.11
CA VAL A 118 -21.99 -10.39 9.50
C VAL A 118 -22.83 -9.55 10.48
N LYS A 119 -23.12 -8.29 10.15
CA LYS A 119 -23.98 -7.40 10.97
C LYS A 119 -25.44 -7.86 11.02
N THR A 120 -25.96 -8.53 9.99
CA THR A 120 -27.33 -9.08 10.00
C THR A 120 -27.50 -10.31 10.90
N TYR A 121 -26.42 -10.85 11.48
CA TYR A 121 -26.46 -12.02 12.38
C TYR A 121 -26.06 -11.73 13.83
N ASN A 122 -25.73 -10.48 14.20
CA ASN A 122 -25.33 -10.14 15.58
C ASN A 122 -26.23 -9.04 16.18
N PHE A 123 -26.87 -9.39 17.29
CA PHE A 123 -27.69 -8.57 18.21
C PHE A 123 -26.88 -7.37 18.80
N PRO A 124 -27.54 -6.36 19.41
CA PRO A 124 -26.98 -5.03 19.65
C PRO A 124 -25.95 -5.04 20.79
N GLY A 125 -24.83 -4.33 20.61
CA GLY A 125 -23.90 -4.03 21.71
C GLY A 125 -22.41 -4.09 21.41
N THR A 126 -21.95 -4.18 20.16
CA THR A 126 -20.50 -4.24 19.88
C THR A 126 -20.03 -3.05 19.06
N SER A 127 -19.04 -2.33 19.59
CA SER A 127 -18.45 -1.12 19.02
C SER A 127 -17.85 -1.38 17.64
N VAL A 128 -18.21 -0.51 16.70
CA VAL A 128 -17.75 -0.54 15.31
C VAL A 128 -16.30 -0.04 15.28
N ILE A 129 -15.35 -0.91 14.92
CA ILE A 129 -14.01 -0.44 14.53
C ILE A 129 -14.12 0.16 13.14
N ASP A 130 -13.92 1.48 13.05
CA ASP A 130 -13.94 2.23 11.79
C ASP A 130 -12.60 2.10 11.05
N PHE A 131 -12.59 1.32 9.95
CA PHE A 131 -11.44 1.15 9.07
C PHE A 131 -11.23 2.31 8.09
N SER A 132 -12.01 3.40 8.17
CA SER A 132 -11.81 4.60 7.34
C SER A 132 -10.46 5.29 7.60
N ASN A 133 -9.82 5.03 8.74
CA ASN A 133 -8.58 5.70 9.18
C ASN A 133 -7.27 5.09 8.67
N VAL A 134 -7.29 3.96 7.94
CA VAL A 134 -6.04 3.35 7.42
C VAL A 134 -5.42 4.15 6.25
N TYR A 135 -6.11 5.18 5.75
CA TYR A 135 -5.58 6.11 4.73
C TYR A 135 -5.08 7.45 5.28
N ASN A 136 -5.10 7.65 6.60
CA ASN A 136 -4.46 8.80 7.24
C ASN A 136 -3.12 8.36 7.85
N HIS A 137 -2.08 8.26 7.02
CA HIS A 137 -0.72 8.29 7.56
C HIS A 137 -0.36 9.75 7.91
N PRO A 138 0.16 10.06 9.12
CA PRO A 138 0.42 11.43 9.54
C PRO A 138 1.43 12.15 8.65
N HIS A 139 1.15 13.43 8.45
CA HIS A 139 2.03 14.44 7.90
C HIS A 139 3.30 14.54 8.76
N VAL A 140 4.38 13.83 8.40
CA VAL A 140 5.72 14.17 8.91
C VAL A 140 6.13 15.45 8.19
N LYS A 141 5.91 16.59 8.84
CA LYS A 141 6.53 17.86 8.48
C LYS A 141 8.04 17.70 8.68
N GLN A 142 8.82 18.01 7.65
CA GLN A 142 10.24 18.25 7.81
C GLN A 142 10.44 19.54 8.64
N PRO A 143 11.44 19.63 9.52
CA PRO A 143 11.70 20.85 10.27
C PRO A 143 12.39 21.87 9.36
N ASP A 144 11.68 22.95 9.04
CA ASP A 144 12.29 24.18 8.57
C ASP A 144 12.97 24.88 9.75
N THR A 145 14.26 25.16 9.61
CA THR A 145 15.03 26.01 10.50
C THR A 145 14.51 27.44 10.44
N SER A 146 13.90 27.95 11.51
CA SER A 146 14.01 29.36 11.96
C SER A 146 13.29 29.61 13.28
N THR A 147 14.05 30.18 14.21
CA THR A 147 13.77 30.75 15.53
C THR A 147 12.38 31.36 15.76
N THR A 148 11.74 31.06 16.90
CA THR A 148 11.10 32.03 17.82
C THR A 148 10.66 31.35 19.12
N THR A 149 11.15 31.91 20.22
CA THR A 149 10.88 31.66 21.63
C THR A 149 9.39 31.69 22.00
N ILE A 150 8.85 30.59 22.54
CA ILE A 150 7.70 30.63 23.47
C ILE A 150 7.92 29.57 24.56
N VAL A 151 7.97 30.05 25.80
CA VAL A 151 8.07 29.28 27.04
C VAL A 151 6.76 28.53 27.26
N SER A 152 6.81 27.20 27.37
CA SER A 152 5.69 26.39 27.84
C SER A 152 6.19 25.40 28.90
N ASN A 153 5.81 25.66 30.15
CA ASN A 153 5.96 24.72 31.27
C ASN A 153 4.95 23.57 31.11
N VAL A 154 5.43 22.38 30.75
CA VAL A 154 4.70 21.11 30.95
C VAL A 154 5.72 20.04 31.36
N PRO A 155 5.48 19.22 32.40
CA PRO A 155 6.47 18.26 32.90
C PRO A 155 6.75 17.17 31.87
N LEU A 156 8.04 16.93 31.57
CA LEU A 156 8.51 15.83 30.74
C LEU A 156 8.23 14.48 31.44
N LEU A 157 7.23 13.74 30.97
CA LEU A 157 7.17 12.30 31.19
C LEU A 157 8.32 11.65 30.41
N ARG A 158 9.43 11.36 31.12
CA ARG A 158 10.54 10.57 30.59
C ARG A 158 10.03 9.16 30.26
N PHE A 159 9.86 8.87 28.98
CA PHE A 159 9.81 7.50 28.51
C PHE A 159 11.15 6.83 28.82
N ARG A 160 11.16 5.89 29.78
CA ARG A 160 12.25 4.93 29.92
C ARG A 160 12.15 3.94 28.75
N PRO A 161 13.23 3.70 27.99
CA PRO A 161 13.24 2.61 27.02
C PRO A 161 13.10 1.26 27.75
N PRO A 162 12.44 0.25 27.16
CA PRO A 162 12.42 -1.10 27.72
C PRO A 162 13.85 -1.64 27.75
N ARG A 163 14.25 -2.22 28.89
CA ARG A 163 15.55 -2.88 29.04
C ARG A 163 15.59 -4.09 28.10
N LEU A 164 16.61 -4.16 27.25
CA LEU A 164 16.96 -5.39 26.54
C LEU A 164 17.26 -6.48 27.57
N PRO A 165 16.77 -7.72 27.39
CA PRO A 165 17.19 -8.85 28.22
C PRO A 165 18.71 -9.02 28.09
N THR A 166 19.41 -8.97 29.22
CA THR A 166 20.83 -9.34 29.31
C THR A 166 21.00 -10.80 28.95
N LEU A 167 21.92 -11.09 28.02
CA LEU A 167 22.44 -12.42 27.73
C LEU A 167 22.93 -13.07 29.03
N ILE A 168 22.36 -14.21 29.39
CA ILE A 168 22.85 -15.07 30.47
C ILE A 168 24.04 -15.87 29.91
N PRO A 169 25.27 -15.73 30.43
CA PRO A 169 26.38 -16.59 30.06
C PRO A 169 26.38 -17.83 30.97
N ASN A 170 25.61 -18.85 30.59
CA ASN A 170 25.90 -20.27 30.82
C ASN A 170 24.64 -21.08 30.57
N PHE A 171 24.58 -21.69 29.39
CA PHE A 171 23.77 -22.88 29.17
C PHE A 171 24.65 -23.88 28.45
N GLN A 172 25.21 -24.82 29.20
CA GLN A 172 25.91 -25.99 28.66
C GLN A 172 24.82 -26.99 28.23
N PRO A 173 24.71 -27.38 26.95
CA PRO A 173 23.82 -28.46 26.57
C PRO A 173 24.49 -29.81 26.90
N GLU A 174 23.93 -30.54 27.86
CA GLU A 174 24.25 -31.97 28.04
C GLU A 174 23.82 -32.74 26.78
N MET A 175 24.81 -33.24 26.05
CA MET A 175 24.63 -34.19 24.96
C MET A 175 24.34 -35.57 25.56
N ASN A 176 23.06 -35.96 25.63
CA ASN A 176 22.69 -37.35 25.85
C ASN A 176 23.04 -38.17 24.59
N LEU A 177 24.16 -38.90 24.63
CA LEU A 177 24.54 -39.87 23.62
C LEU A 177 23.87 -41.23 23.92
N PRO A 178 23.24 -41.90 22.95
CA PRO A 178 22.71 -43.25 23.16
C PRO A 178 23.85 -44.28 23.30
N LYS A 179 23.76 -45.14 24.33
CA LYS A 179 24.70 -46.25 24.56
C LYS A 179 24.62 -47.25 23.40
N MET A 180 25.73 -47.44 22.68
CA MET A 180 25.93 -48.62 21.83
C MET A 180 26.31 -49.82 22.70
N MET A 181 25.69 -50.98 22.41
CA MET A 181 26.03 -52.27 22.99
C MET A 181 27.37 -52.80 22.44
N PRO A 182 28.14 -53.57 23.23
CA PRO A 182 29.30 -54.28 22.70
C PRO A 182 28.85 -55.52 21.92
N LEU A 183 29.37 -55.68 20.71
CA LEU A 183 29.42 -56.97 20.02
C LEU A 183 30.83 -57.52 20.21
N PHE A 184 30.87 -58.63 20.96
CA PHE A 184 31.93 -59.65 21.11
C PHE A 184 33.39 -59.21 21.28
#